data_AF-A0AAV4UKH4-F1
#
_entry.id   AF-A0AAV4UKH4-F1
#
_cell.length_a   1.000
_cell.length_b   1.000
_cell.length_c   1.000
_cell.angle_alpha   90.00
_cell.angle_beta   90.00
_cell.angle_gamma   90.00
#
_symmetry.space_group_name_H-M   'P 1'
#
loop_
_entity.id
_entity.type
_entity.pdbx_description
1 polymer ?
#
loop_
_entity_poly.entity_id
_entity_poly.type
_entity_poly.pdbx_seq_one_letter_code
_entity_poly.pdbx_strand_id
1 'polypeptide(L)'
;MAAYYPLFDDEMKEGPIGPPGIGFKLTDNGNYDMERKKLKNVDEPVDISDVATKSYVDSNKIELKSDIVKLQKRSLIHSEHGDFDARNKINGNVKDPINNLNVVNKQYLENNALTLSLKNTIPIEKFYNVNNIPLKNLPNPQDKNDAVHKQYVDKKTKINDKKPDNMLTKDHDGLYVPNETFLATQEYIMHTYPASFEIVF
;
A
#
# COMPACT_ATOMS: atom_id res chain seq x y z
N MET A 1 -62.30 -50.64 -44.31
CA MET A 1 -63.06 -49.74 -43.43
C MET A 1 -62.05 -48.99 -42.58
N ALA A 2 -61.84 -47.70 -42.85
CA ALA A 2 -61.00 -46.83 -42.02
C ALA A 2 -61.95 -45.81 -41.36
N ALA A 3 -61.88 -45.69 -40.04
CA ALA A 3 -62.65 -44.71 -39.29
C ALA A 3 -61.94 -43.35 -39.38
N TYR A 4 -62.65 -42.34 -39.85
CA TYR A 4 -62.22 -40.95 -39.87
C TYR A 4 -62.50 -40.34 -38.49
N TYR A 5 -61.45 -39.92 -37.78
CA TYR A 5 -61.56 -39.11 -36.57
C TYR A 5 -61.37 -37.64 -36.96
N PRO A 6 -62.35 -36.75 -36.69
CA PRO A 6 -62.14 -35.33 -36.90
C PRO A 6 -61.13 -34.79 -35.88
N LEU A 7 -60.11 -34.10 -36.39
CA LEU A 7 -59.19 -33.26 -35.62
C LEU A 7 -60.00 -32.06 -35.11
N PHE A 8 -60.12 -31.92 -33.79
CA PHE A 8 -60.64 -30.70 -33.19
C PHE A 8 -59.52 -29.67 -33.13
N ASP A 9 -59.49 -28.78 -34.13
CA ASP A 9 -58.81 -27.50 -34.03
C ASP A 9 -59.65 -26.60 -33.11
N ASP A 10 -59.57 -26.83 -31.79
CA ASP A 10 -60.08 -25.86 -30.83
C ASP A 10 -59.13 -24.66 -30.84
N GLU A 11 -59.42 -23.70 -31.72
CA GLU A 11 -58.98 -22.32 -31.55
C GLU A 11 -59.21 -21.92 -30.10
N MET A 12 -58.13 -21.62 -29.37
CA MET A 12 -58.23 -20.98 -28.06
C MET A 12 -58.84 -19.59 -28.25
N LYS A 13 -60.18 -19.52 -28.28
CA LYS A 13 -60.90 -18.25 -28.23
C LYS A 13 -60.69 -17.66 -26.85
N GLU A 14 -60.02 -16.51 -26.81
CA GLU A 14 -60.02 -15.67 -25.60
C GLU A 14 -61.46 -15.53 -25.12
N GLY A 15 -61.70 -15.91 -23.87
CA GLY A 15 -63.01 -15.78 -23.24
C GLY A 15 -63.44 -14.30 -23.19
N PRO A 16 -64.75 -14.03 -23.06
CA PRO A 16 -65.23 -12.66 -22.93
C PRO A 16 -64.57 -11.97 -21.73
N ILE A 17 -64.17 -10.71 -21.92
CA ILE A 17 -63.65 -9.86 -20.84
C ILE A 17 -64.69 -9.86 -19.71
N GLY A 18 -64.28 -10.28 -18.51
CA GLY A 18 -65.15 -10.27 -17.34
C GLY A 18 -65.66 -8.85 -17.04
N PRO A 19 -66.78 -8.69 -16.32
CA PRO A 19 -67.28 -7.37 -15.97
C PRO A 19 -66.16 -6.56 -15.29
N PRO A 20 -66.04 -5.25 -15.57
CA PRO A 20 -65.06 -4.39 -14.90
C PRO A 20 -65.14 -4.61 -13.39
N GLY A 21 -64.01 -4.99 -12.77
CA GLY A 21 -63.95 -5.19 -11.34
C GLY A 21 -64.41 -3.91 -10.63
N ILE A 22 -65.28 -4.03 -9.62
CA ILE A 22 -65.71 -2.88 -8.82
C ILE A 22 -64.46 -2.24 -8.20
N GLY A 23 -64.03 -1.10 -8.74
CA GLY A 23 -62.84 -0.36 -8.29
C GLY A 23 -61.67 -0.26 -9.28
N PHE A 24 -61.77 -0.85 -10.48
CA PHE A 24 -60.76 -0.73 -11.54
C PHE A 24 -61.38 -0.16 -12.82
N LYS A 25 -60.72 0.81 -13.45
CA LYS A 25 -61.12 1.33 -14.78
C LYS A 25 -60.21 0.72 -15.85
N LEU A 26 -60.79 0.10 -16.88
CA LEU A 26 -60.04 -0.35 -18.05
C LEU A 26 -59.66 0.87 -18.90
N THR A 27 -58.39 1.02 -19.22
CA THR A 27 -57.88 2.07 -20.10
C THR A 27 -57.99 1.64 -21.57
N ASP A 28 -57.96 2.60 -22.50
CA ASP A 28 -58.07 2.33 -23.95
C ASP A 28 -56.96 1.43 -24.50
N ASN A 29 -55.83 1.30 -23.78
CA ASN A 29 -54.72 0.40 -24.12
C ASN A 29 -54.73 -0.91 -23.31
N GLY A 30 -55.85 -1.27 -22.69
CA GLY A 30 -56.06 -2.57 -22.05
C GLY A 30 -55.46 -2.73 -20.64
N ASN A 31 -55.07 -1.64 -19.97
CA ASN A 31 -54.55 -1.68 -18.60
C ASN A 31 -55.62 -1.32 -17.57
N TYR A 32 -55.38 -1.61 -16.30
CA TYR A 32 -56.27 -1.20 -15.20
C TYR A 32 -55.74 0.06 -14.50
N ASP A 33 -56.54 1.13 -14.47
CA ASP A 33 -56.32 2.29 -13.61
C ASP A 33 -57.04 2.09 -12.26
N MET A 34 -56.27 2.26 -11.19
CA MET A 34 -56.73 2.17 -9.80
C MET A 34 -57.31 3.47 -9.25
N GLU A 35 -57.31 4.56 -10.02
CA GLU A 35 -57.78 5.89 -9.60
C GLU A 35 -57.17 6.33 -8.26
N ARG A 36 -55.86 6.09 -8.09
CA ARG A 36 -55.10 6.36 -6.85
C ARG A 36 -55.58 5.59 -5.61
N LYS A 37 -56.40 4.54 -5.77
CA LYS A 37 -56.75 3.61 -4.69
C LYS A 37 -55.54 2.74 -4.33
N LYS A 38 -55.53 2.23 -3.10
CA LYS A 38 -54.46 1.34 -2.61
C LYS A 38 -54.82 -0.11 -2.92
N LEU A 39 -53.89 -0.86 -3.50
CA LEU A 39 -53.91 -2.31 -3.52
C LEU A 39 -53.28 -2.80 -2.20
N LYS A 40 -54.00 -3.64 -1.45
CA LYS A 40 -53.59 -4.14 -0.13
C LYS A 40 -53.73 -5.66 -0.08
N ASN A 41 -53.00 -6.30 0.83
CA ASN A 41 -53.05 -7.74 1.07
C ASN A 41 -52.69 -8.57 -0.18
N VAL A 42 -51.72 -8.11 -0.96
CA VAL A 42 -51.05 -8.92 -1.97
C VAL A 42 -49.87 -9.64 -1.32
N ASP A 43 -49.62 -10.87 -1.72
CA ASP A 43 -48.47 -11.65 -1.24
C ASP A 43 -47.15 -11.09 -1.80
N GLU A 44 -46.04 -11.53 -1.21
CA GLU A 44 -44.70 -11.18 -1.70
C GLU A 44 -44.47 -11.79 -3.10
N PRO A 45 -43.81 -11.06 -4.01
CA PRO A 45 -43.61 -11.54 -5.38
C PRO A 45 -42.71 -12.78 -5.41
N VAL A 46 -43.05 -13.74 -6.26
CA VAL A 46 -42.27 -14.96 -6.51
C VAL A 46 -41.68 -14.93 -7.93
N ASP A 47 -42.48 -14.50 -8.91
CA ASP A 47 -42.10 -14.40 -10.31
C ASP A 47 -41.73 -12.96 -10.70
N ILE A 48 -40.93 -12.83 -11.76
CA ILE A 48 -40.42 -11.52 -12.23
C ILE A 48 -41.51 -10.54 -12.69
N SER A 49 -42.69 -11.06 -13.03
CA SER A 49 -43.85 -10.28 -13.49
C SER A 49 -44.82 -9.93 -12.36
N ASP A 50 -44.55 -10.38 -11.13
CA ASP A 50 -45.44 -10.13 -10.00
C ASP A 50 -45.39 -8.67 -9.55
N VAL A 51 -46.50 -8.21 -8.98
CA VAL A 51 -46.56 -6.91 -8.32
C VAL A 51 -45.74 -6.97 -7.04
N ALA A 52 -44.70 -6.14 -6.93
CA ALA A 52 -43.89 -6.09 -5.72
C ALA A 52 -44.61 -5.37 -4.57
N THR A 53 -44.55 -5.94 -3.37
CA THR A 53 -44.98 -5.24 -2.15
C THR A 53 -43.96 -4.15 -1.78
N LYS A 54 -44.40 -3.17 -0.98
CA LYS A 54 -43.48 -2.19 -0.38
C LYS A 54 -42.44 -2.87 0.54
N SER A 55 -42.85 -3.93 1.23
CA SER A 55 -41.98 -4.71 2.14
C SER A 55 -40.83 -5.37 1.37
N TYR A 56 -41.13 -6.00 0.24
CA TYR A 56 -40.15 -6.58 -0.66
C TYR A 56 -39.10 -5.54 -1.12
N VAL A 57 -39.57 -4.41 -1.65
CA VAL A 57 -38.71 -3.36 -2.21
C VAL A 57 -37.82 -2.74 -1.12
N ASP A 58 -38.40 -2.45 0.05
CA ASP A 58 -37.65 -1.87 1.16
C ASP A 58 -36.59 -2.84 1.71
N SER A 59 -36.90 -4.14 1.81
CA SER A 59 -35.97 -5.16 2.28
C SER A 59 -34.76 -5.28 1.34
N ASN A 60 -35.00 -5.35 0.02
CA ASN A 60 -33.93 -5.35 -0.98
C ASN A 60 -33.07 -4.08 -0.91
N LYS A 61 -33.69 -2.91 -0.71
CA LYS A 61 -32.96 -1.65 -0.54
C LYS A 61 -32.07 -1.63 0.70
N ILE A 62 -32.52 -2.23 1.80
CA ILE A 62 -31.73 -2.35 3.04
C ILE A 62 -30.52 -3.27 2.80
N GLU A 63 -30.72 -4.40 2.12
CA GLU A 63 -29.65 -5.33 1.77
C GLU A 63 -28.59 -4.66 0.90
N LEU A 64 -29.00 -3.99 -0.18
CA LEU A 64 -28.09 -3.24 -1.05
C LEU A 64 -27.30 -2.17 -0.28
N LYS A 65 -27.97 -1.42 0.60
CA LYS A 65 -27.28 -0.45 1.47
C LYS A 65 -26.26 -1.12 2.39
N SER A 66 -26.59 -2.28 2.95
CA SER A 66 -25.69 -3.06 3.80
C SER A 66 -24.42 -3.45 3.04
N ASP A 67 -24.57 -3.93 1.81
CA ASP A 67 -23.44 -4.34 0.99
C ASP A 67 -22.58 -3.18 0.51
N ILE A 68 -23.20 -2.05 0.12
CA ILE A 68 -22.47 -0.82 -0.19
C ILE A 68 -21.64 -0.37 1.01
N VAL A 69 -22.22 -0.38 2.22
CA VAL A 69 -21.50 0.00 3.44
C VAL A 69 -20.34 -0.97 3.72
N LYS A 70 -20.52 -2.28 3.50
CA LYS A 70 -19.43 -3.27 3.64
C LYS A 70 -18.31 -3.01 2.64
N LEU A 71 -18.63 -2.72 1.38
CA LEU A 71 -17.65 -2.41 0.32
C LEU A 71 -16.90 -1.10 0.61
N GLN A 72 -17.62 -0.05 1.02
CA GLN A 72 -17.03 1.21 1.43
C GLN A 72 -16.05 1.04 2.59
N LYS A 73 -16.33 0.14 3.54
CA LYS A 73 -15.40 -0.18 4.64
C LYS A 73 -14.10 -0.82 4.14
N ARG A 74 -14.06 -1.45 2.97
CA ARG A 74 -12.88 -2.15 2.44
C ARG A 74 -12.14 -1.38 1.34
N SER A 75 -12.70 -0.28 0.85
CA SER A 75 -12.16 0.49 -0.26
C SER A 75 -11.33 1.70 0.21
N LEU A 76 -10.45 2.18 -0.68
CA LEU A 76 -9.94 3.55 -0.63
C LEU A 76 -11.10 4.50 -0.90
N ILE A 77 -11.12 5.65 -0.23
CA ILE A 77 -12.12 6.70 -0.45
C ILE A 77 -11.40 7.98 -0.88
N HIS A 78 -12.15 8.96 -1.38
CA HIS A 78 -11.58 10.29 -1.62
C HIS A 78 -11.59 11.12 -0.33
N SER A 79 -10.51 11.85 -0.08
CA SER A 79 -10.47 12.95 0.89
C SER A 79 -11.33 14.12 0.37
N GLU A 80 -11.55 15.13 1.22
CA GLU A 80 -12.22 16.38 0.81
C GLU A 80 -11.49 17.09 -0.36
N HIS A 81 -10.21 16.76 -0.57
CA HIS A 81 -9.37 17.34 -1.62
C HIS A 81 -9.18 16.41 -2.83
N GLY A 82 -9.83 15.24 -2.86
CA GLY A 82 -9.78 14.29 -3.97
C GLY A 82 -8.65 13.26 -3.90
N ASP A 83 -7.87 13.24 -2.82
CA ASP A 83 -6.80 12.24 -2.63
C ASP A 83 -7.37 10.88 -2.22
N PHE A 84 -6.68 9.79 -2.54
CA PHE A 84 -7.04 8.47 -2.02
C PHE A 84 -6.65 8.33 -0.54
N ASP A 85 -7.63 8.07 0.32
CA ASP A 85 -7.45 7.81 1.75
C ASP A 85 -7.75 6.34 2.11
N ALA A 86 -6.78 5.70 2.76
CA ALA A 86 -6.89 4.34 3.28
C ALA A 86 -7.52 4.25 4.68
N ARG A 87 -7.80 5.38 5.34
CA ARG A 87 -8.31 5.51 6.71
C ARG A 87 -7.48 4.73 7.73
N ASN A 88 -6.18 5.01 7.74
CA ASN A 88 -5.19 4.35 8.60
C ASN A 88 -5.11 2.83 8.45
N LYS A 89 -5.57 2.27 7.33
CA LYS A 89 -5.43 0.85 7.04
C LYS A 89 -4.10 0.59 6.33
N ILE A 90 -3.59 -0.62 6.54
CA ILE A 90 -2.40 -1.10 5.87
C ILE A 90 -2.74 -1.39 4.40
N ASN A 91 -2.00 -0.76 3.50
CA ASN A 91 -1.99 -1.11 2.08
C ASN A 91 -0.88 -2.16 1.85
N GLY A 92 -1.24 -3.43 1.97
CA GLY A 92 -0.33 -4.56 1.74
C GLY A 92 -0.24 -4.98 0.27
N ASN A 93 0.71 -5.86 -0.05
CA ASN A 93 0.90 -6.45 -1.38
C ASN A 93 1.08 -5.43 -2.52
N VAL A 94 1.64 -4.26 -2.20
CA VAL A 94 2.03 -3.26 -3.19
C VAL A 94 3.33 -3.72 -3.85
N LYS A 95 3.31 -3.94 -5.16
CA LYS A 95 4.48 -4.35 -5.95
C LYS A 95 5.55 -3.25 -5.94
N ASP A 96 6.79 -3.61 -6.25
CA ASP A 96 7.84 -2.64 -6.50
C ASP A 96 7.46 -1.65 -7.61
N PRO A 97 7.78 -0.35 -7.44
CA PRO A 97 7.45 0.68 -8.41
C PRO A 97 8.20 0.44 -9.73
N ILE A 98 7.52 0.64 -10.86
CA ILE A 98 8.09 0.47 -12.20
C ILE A 98 8.42 1.83 -12.83
N ASN A 99 7.68 2.88 -12.47
CA ASN A 99 7.91 4.24 -12.93
C ASN A 99 7.78 5.26 -11.76
N ASN A 100 8.20 6.49 -12.02
CA ASN A 100 8.34 7.54 -11.01
C ASN A 100 7.01 8.05 -10.42
N LEU A 101 5.85 7.62 -10.95
CA LEU A 101 4.53 7.99 -10.45
C LEU A 101 3.87 6.88 -9.62
N ASN A 102 4.53 5.73 -9.46
CA ASN A 102 4.00 4.64 -8.67
C ASN A 102 4.17 4.87 -7.16
N VAL A 103 3.23 4.32 -6.40
CA VAL A 103 3.39 4.19 -4.94
C VAL A 103 4.58 3.30 -4.63
N VAL A 104 5.39 3.71 -3.66
CA VAL A 104 6.55 2.96 -3.19
C VAL A 104 6.13 2.10 -1.99
N ASN A 105 6.45 0.81 -2.04
CA ASN A 105 6.28 -0.08 -0.88
C ASN A 105 7.47 0.04 0.09
N LYS A 106 7.26 -0.32 1.36
CA LYS A 106 8.27 -0.18 2.43
C LYS A 106 9.55 -0.97 2.14
N GLN A 107 9.44 -2.19 1.61
CA GLN A 107 10.60 -3.03 1.30
C GLN A 107 11.48 -2.40 0.22
N TYR A 108 10.87 -1.88 -0.85
CA TYR A 108 11.59 -1.19 -1.90
C TYR A 108 12.33 0.05 -1.36
N LEU A 109 11.65 0.84 -0.51
CA LEU A 109 12.25 2.02 0.13
C LEU A 109 13.48 1.65 0.97
N GLU A 110 13.37 0.64 1.83
CA GLU A 110 14.47 0.22 2.72
C GLU A 110 15.68 -0.35 1.97
N ASN A 111 15.45 -0.95 0.81
CA ASN A 111 16.51 -1.53 -0.02
C ASN A 111 17.21 -0.50 -0.93
N ASN A 112 16.54 0.59 -1.29
CA ASN A 112 17.02 1.52 -2.32
C ASN A 112 17.26 2.96 -1.84
N ALA A 113 16.90 3.29 -0.60
CA ALA A 113 17.08 4.63 -0.05
C ALA A 113 17.82 4.60 1.30
N LEU A 114 18.50 5.72 1.60
CA LEU A 114 19.01 5.97 2.94
C LEU A 114 17.84 6.26 3.88
N THR A 115 17.62 5.39 4.84
CA THR A 115 16.55 5.54 5.84
C THR A 115 17.12 6.05 7.16
N LEU A 116 16.31 6.86 7.84
CA LEU A 116 16.67 7.36 9.17
C LEU A 116 16.60 6.20 10.17
N SER A 117 17.74 5.86 10.76
CA SER A 117 17.86 4.89 11.84
C SER A 117 17.71 5.60 13.19
N LEU A 118 17.02 4.92 14.11
CA LEU A 118 16.89 5.33 15.50
C LEU A 118 17.59 4.29 16.36
N LYS A 119 18.52 4.72 17.21
CA LYS A 119 18.99 3.91 18.33
C LYS A 119 18.21 4.27 19.58
N ASN A 120 17.76 3.26 20.31
CA ASN A 120 17.12 3.41 21.61
C ASN A 120 18.15 3.71 22.71
N THR A 121 19.01 4.69 22.47
CA THR A 121 19.93 5.27 23.47
C THR A 121 19.21 6.43 24.19
N ILE A 122 19.71 6.82 25.36
CA ILE A 122 19.34 8.10 26.00
C ILE A 122 20.57 9.00 25.91
N PRO A 123 20.55 10.09 25.13
CA PRO A 123 19.45 10.58 24.28
C PRO A 123 19.24 9.72 23.01
N ILE A 124 18.03 9.82 22.42
CA ILE A 124 17.71 9.13 21.16
C ILE A 124 18.59 9.72 20.07
N GLU A 125 19.47 8.89 19.51
CA GLU A 125 20.31 9.27 18.38
C GLU A 125 19.59 9.01 17.06
N LYS A 126 19.60 10.02 16.20
CA LYS A 126 19.06 10.00 14.84
C LYS A 126 20.22 10.04 13.86
N PHE A 127 20.38 9.02 13.03
CA PHE A 127 21.44 8.97 12.02
C PHE A 127 20.97 8.24 10.76
N TYR A 128 21.55 8.57 9.62
CA TYR A 128 21.34 7.80 8.38
C TYR A 128 22.32 6.63 8.35
N ASN A 129 21.81 5.41 8.27
CA ASN A 129 22.64 4.23 8.10
C ASN A 129 22.75 3.91 6.61
N VAL A 130 23.99 3.85 6.10
CA VAL A 130 24.25 3.47 4.71
C VAL A 130 24.25 1.96 4.50
N ASN A 131 24.05 1.13 5.53
CA ASN A 131 23.99 -0.33 5.45
C ASN A 131 25.18 -0.95 4.70
N ASN A 132 26.39 -0.44 4.95
CA ASN A 132 27.63 -0.81 4.25
C ASN A 132 27.60 -0.58 2.72
N ILE A 133 26.63 0.20 2.21
CA ILE A 133 26.56 0.60 0.81
C ILE A 133 27.59 1.71 0.57
N PRO A 134 28.51 1.56 -0.40
CA PRO A 134 29.49 2.59 -0.71
C PRO A 134 28.82 3.87 -1.22
N LEU A 135 29.12 5.01 -0.60
CA LEU A 135 28.80 6.32 -1.14
C LEU A 135 29.80 6.69 -2.23
N LYS A 136 29.36 6.67 -3.49
CA LYS A 136 30.19 6.99 -4.67
C LYS A 136 29.80 8.35 -5.25
N ASN A 137 30.70 8.92 -6.07
CA ASN A 137 30.47 10.16 -6.80
C ASN A 137 30.21 11.39 -5.91
N LEU A 138 30.77 11.41 -4.70
CA LEU A 138 30.78 12.61 -3.87
C LEU A 138 31.63 13.70 -4.54
N PRO A 139 31.14 14.94 -4.67
CA PRO A 139 31.95 16.06 -5.13
C PRO A 139 32.99 16.47 -4.06
N ASN A 140 33.94 17.33 -4.43
CA ASN A 140 34.79 17.99 -3.43
C ASN A 140 33.90 18.82 -2.47
N PRO A 141 34.16 18.81 -1.15
CA PRO A 141 33.39 19.57 -0.18
C PRO A 141 33.46 21.07 -0.46
N GLN A 142 32.33 21.76 -0.27
CA GLN A 142 32.21 23.22 -0.37
C GLN A 142 32.04 23.86 1.02
N ASP A 143 31.48 23.13 1.99
CA ASP A 143 31.34 23.53 3.40
C ASP A 143 32.14 22.60 4.33
N LYS A 144 32.43 23.08 5.55
CA LYS A 144 33.13 22.32 6.60
C LYS A 144 32.38 21.08 7.08
N ASN A 145 31.06 21.02 6.86
CA ASN A 145 30.21 19.91 7.28
C ASN A 145 29.91 18.90 6.16
N ASP A 146 30.44 19.11 4.96
CA ASP A 146 30.21 18.20 3.85
C ASP A 146 30.94 16.87 4.04
N ALA A 147 30.31 15.78 3.60
CA ALA A 147 31.00 14.51 3.47
C ALA A 147 32.11 14.62 2.41
N VAL A 148 33.26 13.99 2.68
CA VAL A 148 34.45 14.07 1.82
C VAL A 148 34.76 12.70 1.21
N HIS A 149 35.13 12.68 -0.07
CA HIS A 149 35.70 11.48 -0.66
C HIS A 149 37.18 11.32 -0.28
N LYS A 150 37.66 10.08 -0.24
CA LYS A 150 39.04 9.74 0.17
C LYS A 150 40.12 10.55 -0.55
N GLN A 151 40.02 10.69 -1.88
CA GLN A 151 40.99 11.46 -2.66
C GLN A 151 41.11 12.93 -2.23
N TYR A 152 40.03 13.56 -1.75
CA TYR A 152 40.09 14.93 -1.23
C TYR A 152 40.92 14.99 0.05
N VAL A 153 40.65 14.08 0.99
CA VAL A 153 41.40 13.95 2.26
C VAL A 153 42.88 13.71 1.96
N ASP A 154 43.20 12.73 1.12
CA ASP A 154 44.58 12.39 0.78
C ASP A 154 45.34 13.58 0.16
N LYS A 155 44.68 14.43 -0.63
CA LYS A 155 45.31 15.62 -1.23
C LYS A 155 45.52 16.76 -0.23
N LYS A 156 44.63 16.92 0.75
CA LYS A 156 44.67 18.03 1.71
C LYS A 156 45.50 17.71 2.96
N THR A 157 45.64 16.44 3.31
CA THR A 157 46.49 16.01 4.42
C THR A 157 47.96 16.22 4.07
N LYS A 158 48.60 17.14 4.80
CA LYS A 158 50.06 17.32 4.78
C LYS A 158 50.66 16.45 5.88
N ILE A 159 51.43 15.44 5.48
CA ILE A 159 52.21 14.63 6.42
C ILE A 159 53.57 15.28 6.57
N ASN A 160 54.03 15.42 7.82
CA ASN A 160 55.42 15.77 8.09
C ASN A 160 56.22 14.48 8.35
N ASP A 161 56.61 13.83 7.27
CA ASP A 161 57.50 12.66 7.24
C ASP A 161 58.89 12.92 7.84
N LYS A 162 59.24 14.20 8.06
CA LYS A 162 60.51 14.61 8.67
C LYS A 162 60.50 14.60 10.19
N LYS A 163 59.35 14.36 10.84
CA LYS A 163 59.31 14.19 12.31
C LYS A 163 59.65 12.72 12.61
N PRO A 164 60.71 12.43 13.40
CA PRO A 164 61.16 11.06 13.65
C PRO A 164 60.09 10.19 14.33
N ASP A 165 59.16 10.81 15.07
CA ASP A 165 58.07 10.10 15.75
C ASP A 165 56.78 10.02 14.91
N ASN A 166 56.79 10.46 13.65
CA ASN A 166 55.61 10.38 12.80
C ASN A 166 55.44 8.97 12.22
N MET A 167 54.44 8.26 12.73
CA MET A 167 54.10 6.91 12.30
C MET A 167 53.23 6.86 11.04
N LEU A 168 52.81 8.00 10.49
CA LEU A 168 51.98 8.07 9.29
C LEU A 168 52.84 8.25 8.03
N THR A 169 52.69 7.33 7.09
CA THR A 169 53.31 7.37 5.76
C THR A 169 52.26 7.50 4.66
N LYS A 170 52.67 7.94 3.46
CA LYS A 170 51.81 8.08 2.28
C LYS A 170 52.35 7.29 1.09
N ASP A 171 51.48 6.58 0.39
CA ASP A 171 51.78 5.84 -0.83
C ASP A 171 50.73 6.13 -1.91
N HIS A 172 50.69 5.29 -2.96
CA HIS A 172 49.69 5.38 -4.02
C HIS A 172 48.27 5.03 -3.54
N ASP A 173 48.14 4.26 -2.45
CA ASP A 173 46.88 3.78 -1.89
C ASP A 173 46.35 4.67 -0.78
N GLY A 174 47.15 5.59 -0.21
CA GLY A 174 46.71 6.66 0.68
C GLY A 174 47.60 6.87 1.90
N LEU A 175 46.97 7.27 3.00
CA LEU A 175 47.59 7.45 4.32
C LEU A 175 47.54 6.13 5.11
N TYR A 176 48.66 5.62 5.60
CA TYR A 176 48.73 4.38 6.39
C TYR A 176 49.82 4.45 7.47
N VAL A 177 49.77 3.53 8.43
CA VAL A 177 50.80 3.33 9.45
C VAL A 177 51.61 2.07 9.08
N PRO A 178 52.94 2.14 8.92
CA PRO A 178 53.77 0.96 8.68
C PRO A 178 53.64 -0.06 9.81
N ASN A 179 53.49 -1.34 9.45
CA ASN A 179 53.18 -2.42 10.40
C ASN A 179 54.37 -2.83 11.30
N GLU A 180 55.54 -2.22 11.14
CA GLU A 180 56.77 -2.61 11.85
C GLU A 180 56.73 -2.32 13.35
N THR A 181 55.95 -1.32 13.79
CA THR A 181 55.81 -0.99 15.23
C THR A 181 54.77 -1.82 15.98
N PHE A 182 53.82 -2.49 15.31
CA PHE A 182 52.77 -3.25 16.00
C PHE A 182 53.33 -4.55 16.63
N LEU A 183 54.29 -5.18 15.97
CA LEU A 183 54.96 -6.39 16.45
C LEU A 183 55.92 -6.11 17.61
N ALA A 184 56.61 -4.96 17.61
CA ALA A 184 57.55 -4.58 18.67
C ALA A 184 56.84 -4.39 20.03
N THR A 185 55.60 -3.90 20.03
CA THR A 185 54.78 -3.81 21.25
C THR A 185 54.24 -5.17 21.71
N GLN A 186 54.02 -6.13 20.81
CA GLN A 186 53.48 -7.44 21.18
C GLN A 186 54.55 -8.34 21.84
N GLU A 187 55.80 -8.28 21.39
CA GLU A 187 56.91 -8.99 22.05
C GLU A 187 57.26 -8.39 23.41
N TYR A 188 57.13 -7.07 23.58
CA TYR A 188 57.40 -6.40 24.86
C TYR A 188 56.29 -6.62 25.90
N ILE A 189 55.02 -6.68 25.48
CA ILE A 189 53.88 -6.88 26.40
C ILE A 189 53.80 -8.34 26.91
N MET A 190 54.32 -9.33 26.17
CA MET A 190 54.29 -10.74 26.60
C MET A 190 55.32 -11.10 27.68
N HIS A 191 56.29 -10.23 27.99
CA HIS A 191 57.38 -10.55 28.93
C HIS A 191 57.38 -9.77 30.25
N THR A 192 56.50 -8.78 30.44
CA THR A 192 56.43 -8.02 31.70
C THR A 192 54.99 -7.65 32.09
N TYR A 193 54.36 -8.57 32.85
CA TYR A 193 53.17 -8.41 33.71
C TYR A 193 51.79 -8.10 33.07
N PRO A 194 50.68 -8.57 33.70
CA PRO A 194 49.33 -8.42 33.18
C PRO A 194 48.78 -7.05 33.57
N ALA A 195 48.45 -6.21 32.59
CA ALA A 195 47.72 -4.98 32.85
C ALA A 195 46.66 -4.78 31.78
N SER A 196 45.42 -4.77 32.25
CA SER A 196 44.18 -4.37 31.59
C SER A 196 44.35 -3.10 30.75
N PHE A 197 44.02 -3.18 29.47
CA PHE A 197 43.80 -2.00 28.63
C PHE A 197 42.34 -1.58 28.72
N GLU A 198 42.07 -0.50 29.43
CA GLU A 198 40.84 0.27 29.30
C GLU A 198 40.99 1.21 28.10
N ILE A 199 40.13 1.03 27.09
CA ILE A 199 39.93 2.01 26.04
C ILE A 199 38.73 2.86 26.49
N VAL A 200 39.01 4.08 26.94
CA VAL A 200 37.97 5.07 27.22
C VAL A 200 37.64 5.80 25.91
N PHE A 201 36.37 5.74 25.51
CA PHE A 201 35.81 6.45 24.37
C PHE A 201 35.56 7.93 24.68
#